data_AF-A0A9W7EUU3-F1
#
_entry.id   AF-A0A9W7EUU3-F1
#
_cell.length_a   1.000
_cell.length_b   1.000
_cell.length_c   1.000
_cell.angle_alpha   90.00
_cell.angle_beta   90.00
_cell.angle_gamma   90.00
#
_symmetry.space_group_name_H-M   'P 1'
#
loop_
_entity.id
_entity.type
_entity.pdbx_description
1 polymer ?
#
loop_
_entity_poly.entity_id
_entity_poly.type
_entity_poly.pdbx_seq_one_letter_code
_entity_poly.pdbx_strand_id
1 'polypeptide(L)'
;MISTEHVAIFDDDKIPGTNWLKHALALSHEKNAIIGYSGRLWGGRLSYHIPIYNGEETVEVDYIGQCSVLRTDTLRFLWHDSPVTLTNAEDMQLSAAALVHGGTRTFVASQPSSDNSTWCSLYPEYGVDKFASSKLAGVAWIYERVSIMNYMQPSNSHL
;
A
#
# COMPACT_ATOMS: atom_id res chain seq x y z
N MET A 1 -6.21 5.34 -22.10
CA MET A 1 -6.46 4.09 -21.38
C MET A 1 -5.12 3.43 -21.14
N ILE A 2 -4.81 2.97 -19.92
CA ILE A 2 -3.54 2.29 -19.62
C ILE A 2 -3.59 0.89 -20.24
N SER A 3 -2.57 0.53 -21.02
CA SER A 3 -2.53 -0.73 -21.79
C SER A 3 -1.46 -1.73 -21.32
N THR A 4 -0.65 -1.35 -20.34
CA THR A 4 0.36 -2.23 -19.75
C THR A 4 -0.32 -3.25 -18.84
N GLU A 5 0.27 -4.45 -18.72
CA GLU A 5 -0.25 -5.48 -17.82
C GLU A 5 -0.15 -5.06 -16.35
N HIS A 6 0.90 -4.32 -16.02
CA HIS A 6 1.16 -3.80 -14.68
C HIS A 6 1.22 -2.28 -14.71
N VAL A 7 0.87 -1.67 -13.59
CA VAL A 7 1.02 -0.26 -13.32
C VAL A 7 1.92 -0.10 -12.09
N ALA A 8 2.72 0.96 -12.10
CA ALA A 8 3.51 1.37 -10.95
C ALA A 8 3.11 2.79 -10.58
N ILE A 9 2.87 3.02 -9.29
CA ILE A 9 2.43 4.29 -8.73
C ILE A 9 3.50 4.75 -7.74
N PHE A 10 4.08 5.92 -7.99
CA PHE A 10 5.12 6.52 -7.18
C PHE A 10 4.67 7.91 -6.72
N ASP A 11 4.93 8.22 -5.47
CA ASP A 11 4.86 9.60 -5.00
C ASP A 11 6.03 10.37 -5.63
N ASP A 12 5.84 11.68 -5.81
CA ASP A 12 6.81 12.57 -6.45
C ASP A 12 8.06 12.83 -5.60
N ASP A 13 8.07 12.37 -4.35
CA ASP A 13 9.17 12.44 -3.40
C ASP A 13 9.98 11.12 -3.29
N LYS A 14 9.72 10.13 -4.15
CA LYS A 14 10.39 8.82 -4.12
C LYS A 14 11.45 8.68 -5.19
N ILE A 15 12.65 8.32 -4.75
CA ILE A 15 13.79 8.03 -5.62
C ILE A 15 14.15 6.55 -5.44
N PRO A 16 13.70 5.67 -6.35
CA PRO A 16 13.96 4.25 -6.25
C PRO A 16 15.39 3.89 -6.63
N GLY A 17 15.89 2.83 -6.00
CA GLY A 17 17.07 2.11 -6.43
C GLY A 17 16.88 1.52 -7.83
N THR A 18 17.99 1.28 -8.51
CA THR A 18 18.01 0.88 -9.93
C THR A 18 17.30 -0.44 -10.22
N ASN A 19 17.12 -1.30 -9.22
CA ASN A 19 16.46 -2.60 -9.34
C ASN A 19 15.08 -2.67 -8.67
N TRP A 20 14.61 -1.62 -7.97
CA TRP A 20 13.33 -1.62 -7.26
C TRP A 20 12.17 -2.04 -8.16
N LEU A 21 11.97 -1.33 -9.28
CA LEU A 21 10.82 -1.57 -10.15
C LEU A 21 10.86 -2.98 -10.75
N LYS A 22 12.05 -3.46 -11.12
CA LYS A 22 12.24 -4.84 -11.62
C LYS A 22 11.86 -5.87 -10.55
N HIS A 23 12.30 -5.64 -9.31
CA HIS A 23 12.02 -6.53 -8.19
C HIS A 23 10.53 -6.56 -7.85
N ALA A 24 9.90 -5.39 -7.68
CA ALA A 24 8.48 -5.28 -7.37
C ALA A 24 7.58 -5.82 -8.49
N LEU A 25 7.93 -5.59 -9.76
CA LEU A 25 7.21 -6.15 -10.90
C LEU A 25 7.26 -7.68 -10.92
N ALA A 26 8.43 -8.28 -10.67
CA ALA A 26 8.57 -9.73 -10.60
C ALA A 26 7.70 -10.33 -9.48
N LEU A 27 7.70 -9.71 -8.30
CA LEU A 27 6.86 -10.12 -7.17
C LEU A 27 5.36 -9.98 -7.47
N SER A 28 4.95 -8.87 -8.09
CA SER A 28 3.55 -8.62 -8.44
C SER A 28 3.03 -9.69 -9.41
N HIS A 29 3.84 -10.01 -10.41
CA HIS A 29 3.53 -11.04 -11.39
C HIS A 29 3.49 -12.44 -10.74
N GLU A 30 4.50 -12.81 -9.96
CA GLU A 30 4.59 -14.13 -9.30
C GLU A 30 3.43 -14.36 -8.32
N LYS A 31 3.11 -13.37 -7.50
CA LYS A 31 2.13 -13.50 -6.40
C LYS A 31 0.71 -13.10 -6.79
N ASN A 32 0.52 -12.50 -7.97
CA ASN A 32 -0.72 -11.88 -8.38
C ASN A 32 -1.24 -10.92 -7.28
N ALA A 33 -0.39 -9.98 -6.88
CA ALA A 33 -0.56 -9.20 -5.66
C ALA A 33 -0.18 -7.73 -5.83
N ILE A 34 -0.63 -6.87 -4.92
CA ILE A 34 -0.14 -5.50 -4.79
C ILE A 34 1.18 -5.53 -4.03
N ILE A 35 2.24 -4.99 -4.61
CA ILE A 35 3.58 -4.93 -4.00
C ILE A 35 3.93 -3.49 -3.68
N GLY A 36 4.29 -3.19 -2.44
CA GLY A 36 4.69 -1.86 -2.01
C GLY A 36 6.06 -1.80 -1.33
N TYR A 37 6.58 -0.59 -1.20
CA TYR A 37 7.79 -0.27 -0.44
C TYR A 37 7.59 -0.36 1.07
N SER A 38 6.44 0.12 1.51
CA SER A 38 6.07 0.19 2.91
C SER A 38 4.64 -0.28 3.05
N GLY A 39 4.32 -0.78 4.24
CA GLY A 39 3.00 -1.27 4.55
C GLY A 39 2.70 -1.20 6.03
N ARG A 40 1.49 -1.61 6.37
CA ARG A 40 1.00 -1.63 7.74
C ARG A 40 0.22 -2.90 8.03
N LEU A 41 0.46 -3.45 9.21
CA LEU A 41 -0.44 -4.42 9.83
C LEU A 41 -1.39 -3.70 10.79
N TRP A 42 -2.65 -4.09 10.75
CA TRP A 42 -3.72 -3.58 11.59
C TRP A 42 -3.88 -4.45 12.83
N GLY A 43 -3.43 -3.93 13.97
CA GLY A 43 -3.52 -4.63 15.25
C GLY A 43 -4.91 -4.58 15.92
N GLY A 44 -5.96 -4.12 15.24
CA GLY A 44 -7.32 -3.98 15.78
C GLY A 44 -7.69 -2.56 16.26
N ARG A 45 -8.91 -2.43 16.81
CA ARG A 45 -9.57 -1.13 17.15
C ARG A 45 -8.79 -0.18 18.07
N LEU A 46 -7.84 -0.69 18.85
CA LEU A 46 -7.07 0.08 19.84
C LEU A 46 -5.57 0.14 19.51
N SER A 47 -5.15 -0.43 18.38
CA SER A 47 -3.74 -0.66 18.09
C SER A 47 -3.21 0.27 17.01
N TYR A 48 -2.02 0.83 17.27
CA TYR A 48 -1.24 1.58 16.30
C TYR A 48 -0.90 0.68 15.10
N HIS A 49 -1.06 1.22 13.90
CA HIS A 49 -0.63 0.57 12.66
C HIS A 49 0.85 0.17 12.76
N ILE A 50 1.16 -1.13 12.66
CA ILE A 50 2.54 -1.60 12.80
C ILE A 50 3.28 -1.33 11.49
N PRO A 51 4.30 -0.48 11.48
CA PRO A 51 5.05 -0.19 10.27
C PRO A 51 5.90 -1.36 9.81
N ILE A 52 5.76 -1.74 8.53
CA ILE A 52 6.62 -2.70 7.85
C ILE A 52 7.32 -1.98 6.69
N TYR A 53 8.65 -1.94 6.73
CA TYR A 53 9.54 -1.41 5.70
C TYR A 53 10.98 -1.89 5.97
N ASN A 54 11.87 -1.84 4.97
CA ASN A 54 13.29 -2.19 5.08
C ASN A 54 13.57 -3.59 5.71
N GLY A 55 12.70 -4.56 5.40
CA GLY A 55 12.84 -5.94 5.88
C GLY A 55 13.66 -6.80 4.93
N GLU A 56 14.35 -7.82 5.46
CA GLU A 56 15.09 -8.79 4.65
C GLU A 56 14.16 -9.73 3.85
N GLU A 57 12.90 -9.86 4.28
CA GLU A 57 11.91 -10.75 3.67
C GLU A 57 10.74 -9.96 3.08
N THR A 58 10.06 -10.56 2.10
CA THR A 58 8.78 -10.06 1.61
C THR A 58 7.68 -10.44 2.58
N VAL A 59 6.91 -9.46 3.06
CA VAL A 59 5.93 -9.64 4.15
C VAL A 59 4.53 -9.28 3.67
N GLU A 60 3.55 -10.14 3.94
CA GLU A 60 2.12 -9.84 3.71
C GLU A 60 1.66 -8.76 4.71
N VAL A 61 0.92 -7.78 4.22
CA VAL A 61 0.40 -6.65 5.02
C VAL A 61 -1.06 -6.38 4.69
N ASP A 62 -1.77 -5.70 5.57
CA ASP A 62 -3.18 -5.35 5.33
C ASP A 62 -3.32 -4.27 4.25
N TYR A 63 -2.37 -3.32 4.20
CA TYR A 63 -2.30 -2.32 3.14
C TYR A 63 -0.89 -1.77 2.93
N ILE A 64 -0.65 -1.23 1.73
CA ILE A 64 0.58 -0.52 1.38
C ILE A 64 0.49 0.95 1.71
N GLY A 65 1.62 1.59 1.98
CA GLY A 65 1.71 3.03 2.12
C GLY A 65 2.03 3.70 0.78
N GLN A 66 3.22 3.44 0.25
CA GLN A 66 3.75 4.18 -0.90
C GLN A 66 4.49 3.23 -1.87
N CYS A 67 4.76 3.73 -3.08
CA CYS A 67 5.43 3.00 -4.15
C CYS A 67 4.79 1.65 -4.47
N SER A 68 3.61 1.62 -5.08
CA SER A 68 2.93 0.36 -5.38
C SER A 68 3.19 -0.10 -6.82
N VAL A 69 3.33 -1.41 -7.01
CA VAL A 69 3.30 -2.10 -8.29
C VAL A 69 2.23 -3.19 -8.22
N LEU A 70 1.35 -3.23 -9.22
CA LEU A 70 0.21 -4.13 -9.25
C LEU A 70 -0.21 -4.40 -10.69
N ARG A 71 -1.02 -5.44 -10.90
CA ARG A 71 -1.71 -5.62 -12.18
C ARG A 71 -2.62 -4.44 -12.45
N THR A 72 -2.64 -3.98 -13.69
CA THR A 72 -3.47 -2.86 -14.13
C THR A 72 -4.95 -3.14 -13.91
N ASP A 73 -5.38 -4.39 -14.03
CA ASP A 73 -6.76 -4.79 -13.79
C ASP A 73 -7.16 -4.58 -12.31
N THR A 74 -6.29 -4.83 -11.34
CA THR A 74 -6.53 -4.62 -9.91
C THR A 74 -6.92 -3.17 -9.58
N LEU A 75 -6.38 -2.19 -10.31
CA LEU A 75 -6.64 -0.77 -10.07
C LEU A 75 -8.13 -0.40 -10.17
N ARG A 76 -8.92 -1.18 -10.91
CA ARG A 76 -10.38 -0.97 -11.04
C ARG A 76 -11.11 -1.04 -9.70
N PHE A 77 -10.59 -1.82 -8.74
CA PHE A 77 -11.26 -2.05 -7.47
C PHE A 77 -11.29 -0.81 -6.57
N LEU A 78 -10.31 0.10 -6.72
CA LEU A 78 -10.30 1.39 -6.02
C LEU A 78 -11.62 2.16 -6.19
N TRP A 79 -12.26 1.99 -7.34
CA TRP A 79 -13.49 2.68 -7.73
C TRP A 79 -14.73 1.77 -7.73
N HIS A 80 -14.62 0.54 -7.20
CA HIS A 80 -15.76 -0.37 -7.15
C HIS A 80 -16.85 0.16 -6.21
N ASP A 81 -16.43 0.61 -5.02
CA ASP A 81 -17.27 1.33 -4.07
C ASP A 81 -16.92 2.82 -4.06
N SER A 82 -17.84 3.63 -3.54
CA SER A 82 -17.54 5.04 -3.29
C SER A 82 -16.40 5.16 -2.26
N PRO A 83 -15.29 5.85 -2.58
CA PRO A 83 -14.21 6.04 -1.62
C PRO A 83 -14.71 6.74 -0.35
N VAL A 84 -14.26 6.28 0.82
CA VAL A 84 -14.57 6.91 2.11
C VAL A 84 -14.14 8.38 2.12
N THR A 85 -13.03 8.67 1.47
CA THR A 85 -12.46 10.01 1.31
C THR A 85 -11.67 10.07 0.00
N LEU A 86 -11.48 11.28 -0.53
CA LEU A 86 -10.68 11.55 -1.73
C LEU A 86 -9.40 12.35 -1.41
N THR A 87 -9.15 12.63 -0.13
CA THR A 87 -8.04 13.49 0.30
C THR A 87 -6.92 12.75 1.02
N ASN A 88 -7.14 11.48 1.38
CA ASN A 88 -6.20 10.63 2.12
C ASN A 88 -6.65 9.16 2.01
N ALA A 89 -5.82 8.23 2.47
CA ALA A 89 -6.15 6.81 2.64
C ALA A 89 -6.58 6.08 1.35
N GLU A 90 -6.22 6.63 0.18
CA GLU A 90 -6.44 5.99 -1.12
C GLU A 90 -5.65 4.70 -1.27
N ASP A 91 -4.46 4.65 -0.65
CA ASP A 91 -3.59 3.49 -0.50
C ASP A 91 -4.29 2.35 0.27
N MET A 92 -4.93 2.69 1.38
CA MET A 92 -5.74 1.79 2.20
C MET A 92 -6.99 1.32 1.46
N GLN A 93 -7.71 2.24 0.82
CA GLN A 93 -8.91 1.94 0.02
C GLN A 93 -8.58 0.96 -1.11
N LEU A 94 -7.47 1.19 -1.82
CA LEU A 94 -7.01 0.31 -2.90
C LEU A 94 -6.75 -1.10 -2.38
N SER A 95 -5.92 -1.26 -1.34
CA SER A 95 -5.63 -2.58 -0.75
C SER A 95 -6.89 -3.27 -0.23
N ALA A 96 -7.79 -2.53 0.43
CA ALA A 96 -9.03 -3.06 0.96
C ALA A 96 -9.96 -3.56 -0.13
N ALA A 97 -10.25 -2.72 -1.11
CA ALA A 97 -11.18 -3.04 -2.19
C ALA A 97 -10.61 -4.13 -3.10
N ALA A 98 -9.30 -4.14 -3.35
CA ALA A 98 -8.63 -5.19 -4.10
C ALA A 98 -8.71 -6.56 -3.40
N LEU A 99 -8.61 -6.58 -2.07
CA LEU A 99 -8.80 -7.79 -1.29
C LEU A 99 -10.26 -8.25 -1.32
N VAL A 100 -11.21 -7.38 -0.97
CA VAL A 100 -12.63 -7.72 -0.83
C VAL A 100 -13.26 -8.12 -2.17
N HIS A 101 -13.01 -7.37 -3.24
CA HIS A 101 -13.66 -7.58 -4.55
C HIS A 101 -12.83 -8.41 -5.52
N GLY A 102 -11.52 -8.47 -5.32
CA GLY A 102 -10.59 -9.13 -6.23
C GLY A 102 -9.83 -10.30 -5.64
N GLY A 103 -9.91 -10.53 -4.33
CA GLY A 103 -9.06 -11.50 -3.64
C GLY A 103 -7.57 -11.20 -3.75
N THR A 104 -7.19 -9.98 -4.15
CA THR A 104 -5.80 -9.59 -4.37
C THR A 104 -5.16 -9.18 -3.05
N ARG A 105 -4.13 -9.91 -2.64
CA ARG A 105 -3.38 -9.66 -1.41
C ARG A 105 -2.32 -8.58 -1.59
N THR A 106 -1.83 -8.06 -0.47
CA THR A 106 -0.88 -6.94 -0.44
C THR A 106 0.40 -7.34 0.30
N PHE A 107 1.56 -6.97 -0.24
CA PHE A 107 2.86 -7.32 0.32
C PHE A 107 3.81 -6.12 0.31
N VAL A 108 4.71 -6.09 1.29
CA VAL A 108 5.91 -5.25 1.27
C VAL A 108 7.07 -6.07 0.71
N ALA A 109 7.71 -5.59 -0.35
CA ALA A 109 8.87 -6.25 -0.93
C ALA A 109 10.08 -6.24 0.02
N SER A 110 10.91 -7.28 -0.07
CA SER A 110 12.20 -7.35 0.63
C SER A 110 13.13 -6.22 0.18
N GLN A 111 13.78 -5.60 1.15
CA GLN A 111 14.68 -4.46 1.01
C GLN A 111 15.87 -4.66 1.94
N PRO A 112 16.71 -5.66 1.66
CA PRO A 112 17.83 -6.02 2.51
C PRO A 112 18.77 -4.83 2.68
N SER A 113 19.30 -4.69 3.89
CA SER A 113 20.26 -3.62 4.22
C SER A 113 21.57 -3.71 3.44
N SER A 114 21.87 -4.89 2.89
CA SER A 114 23.05 -5.16 2.08
C SER A 114 22.89 -4.77 0.60
N ASP A 115 21.68 -4.52 0.11
CA ASP A 115 21.41 -4.16 -1.28
C ASP A 115 20.34 -3.07 -1.41
N ASN A 116 20.80 -1.82 -1.40
CA ASN A 116 19.94 -0.65 -1.58
C ASN A 116 19.40 -0.48 -3.01
N SER A 117 19.86 -1.27 -4.00
CA SER A 117 19.33 -1.18 -5.37
C SER A 117 17.87 -1.63 -5.45
N THR A 118 17.43 -2.42 -4.47
CA THR A 118 16.06 -2.89 -4.31
C THR A 118 15.22 -2.00 -3.39
N TRP A 119 15.71 -0.84 -2.97
CA TRP A 119 14.93 0.07 -2.12
C TRP A 119 14.08 1.02 -2.96
N CYS A 120 12.85 1.37 -2.56
CA CYS A 120 12.08 2.41 -3.28
C CYS A 120 12.49 3.84 -2.91
N SER A 121 13.15 4.03 -1.76
CA SER A 121 13.53 5.36 -1.28
C SER A 121 14.99 5.38 -0.86
N LEU A 122 15.87 5.77 -1.77
CA LEU A 122 17.28 5.98 -1.49
C LEU A 122 17.53 7.24 -0.62
N TYR A 123 16.63 8.21 -0.66
CA TYR A 123 16.73 9.50 0.02
C TYR A 123 15.45 9.78 0.84
N PRO A 124 15.20 9.04 1.93
CA PRO A 124 13.99 9.18 2.74
C PRO A 124 13.81 10.59 3.34
N GLU A 125 14.88 11.37 3.47
CA GLU A 125 14.85 12.75 3.93
C GLU A 125 14.07 13.72 3.01
N TYR A 126 13.81 13.33 1.75
CA TYR A 126 12.98 14.12 0.84
C TYR A 126 11.48 13.91 1.07
N GLY A 127 11.09 12.74 1.60
CA GLY A 127 9.70 12.40 1.91
C GLY A 127 9.31 12.64 3.36
N VAL A 128 9.57 13.85 3.86
CA VAL A 128 9.23 14.22 5.24
C VAL A 128 7.77 14.65 5.38
N ASP A 129 7.10 14.14 6.42
CA ASP A 129 5.68 14.35 6.75
C ASP A 129 5.25 15.81 7.01
N LYS A 130 6.15 16.79 6.88
CA LYS A 130 5.86 18.21 7.19
C LYS A 130 4.62 18.73 6.44
N PHE A 131 4.37 18.22 5.25
CA PHE A 131 3.24 18.62 4.40
C PHE A 131 2.25 17.48 4.11
N ALA A 132 2.33 16.36 4.85
CA ALA A 132 1.43 15.24 4.63
C ALA A 132 -0.03 15.62 4.91
N SER A 133 -0.96 15.23 4.03
CA SER A 133 -2.40 15.50 4.17
C SER A 133 -2.96 14.99 5.50
N SER A 134 -2.42 13.89 6.03
CA SER A 134 -2.79 13.33 7.33
C SER A 134 -2.52 14.29 8.50
N LYS A 135 -1.49 15.15 8.41
CA LYS A 135 -1.18 16.17 9.43
C LYS A 135 -2.13 17.36 9.35
N LEU A 136 -2.64 17.67 8.16
CA LEU A 136 -3.60 18.75 7.93
C LEU A 136 -5.02 18.36 8.38
N ALA A 137 -5.36 17.06 8.33
CA ALA A 137 -6.70 16.53 8.63
C ALA A 137 -7.02 16.35 10.13
N GLY A 138 -6.10 16.68 11.05
CA GLY A 138 -6.37 16.69 12.50
C GLY A 138 -6.74 15.33 13.08
N VAL A 139 -7.97 15.14 13.55
CA VAL A 139 -8.49 13.84 14.05
C VAL A 139 -9.38 13.11 13.03
N ALA A 140 -9.80 13.78 11.95
CA ALA A 140 -10.70 13.22 10.94
C ALA A 140 -10.08 12.02 10.22
N TRP A 141 -8.76 12.07 9.98
CA TRP A 141 -8.03 10.97 9.34
C TRP A 141 -8.14 9.65 10.10
N ILE A 142 -8.31 9.68 11.43
CA ILE A 142 -8.47 8.46 12.23
C ILE A 142 -9.78 7.76 11.87
N TYR A 143 -10.87 8.52 11.74
CA TYR A 143 -12.18 7.98 11.39
C TYR A 143 -12.22 7.40 9.97
N GLU A 144 -11.61 8.10 9.02
CA GLU A 144 -11.49 7.63 7.63
C GLU A 144 -10.77 6.29 7.57
N ARG A 145 -9.60 6.18 8.24
CA ARG A 145 -8.80 4.97 8.26
C ARG A 145 -9.51 3.82 8.97
N VAL A 146 -10.13 4.07 10.13
CA VAL A 146 -10.91 3.05 10.85
C VAL A 146 -12.07 2.54 10.00
N SER A 147 -12.73 3.41 9.22
CA SER A 147 -13.83 3.01 8.34
C SER A 147 -13.36 2.04 7.26
N ILE A 148 -12.23 2.33 6.61
CA ILE A 148 -11.64 1.45 5.59
C ILE A 148 -11.17 0.12 6.21
N MET A 149 -10.57 0.15 7.41
CA MET A 149 -10.13 -1.08 8.06
C MET A 149 -11.29 -1.97 8.49
N ASN A 150 -12.41 -1.40 8.95
CA ASN A 150 -13.62 -2.17 9.23
C ASN A 150 -14.20 -2.78 7.95
N TYR A 151 -14.04 -2.10 6.81
CA TYR A 151 -14.46 -2.61 5.51
C TYR A 151 -13.61 -3.82 5.04
N MET A 152 -12.32 -3.90 5.43
CA MET A 152 -11.49 -5.07 5.16
C MET A 152 -11.88 -6.32 5.96
N GLN A 153 -12.61 -6.16 7.07
CA GLN A 153 -13.01 -7.31 7.86
C GLN A 153 -14.13 -8.03 7.12
N PRO A 154 -14.00 -9.34 6.82
CA PRO A 154 -15.11 -10.08 6.27
C PRO A 154 -16.30 -9.89 7.21
N SER A 155 -17.48 -9.61 6.64
CA SER A 155 -18.71 -9.56 7.40
C SER A 155 -18.80 -10.87 8.19
N ASN A 156 -18.63 -10.82 9.51
CA ASN A 156 -18.97 -11.91 10.40
C ASN A 156 -20.50 -12.07 10.36
N SER A 157 -21.03 -12.62 9.27
CA SER A 157 -22.16 -13.52 9.31
C SER A 157 -21.56 -14.88 9.61
N HIS A 158 -21.55 -15.24 10.90
CA HIS A 158 -21.46 -16.58 11.51
C HIS A 158 -20.78 -16.47 12.89
N LEU A 159 -21.47 -15.81 13.82
CA LEU A 159 -21.55 -16.21 15.22
C LEU A 159 -23.01 -16.08 15.67
#